data_AF-A0A2H3DII2-F1
#
_entry.id   AF-A0A2H3DII2-F1
#
_cell.length_a   1.000
_cell.length_b   1.000
_cell.length_c   1.000
_cell.angle_alpha   90.00
_cell.angle_beta   90.00
_cell.angle_gamma   90.00
#
_symmetry.space_group_name_H-M   'P 1'
#
loop_
_entity.id
_entity.type
_entity.pdbx_description
1 polymer ?
#
loop_
_entity_poly.entity_id
_entity_poly.type
_entity_poly.pdbx_seq_one_letter_code
_entity_poly.pdbx_strand_id
1 'polypeptide(L)'
;LMLYDHILTLDKEVRFIWAAPWTLPKTLFLIIRYFVPAFVLIHLCRKLLQDQSTEIVNRTCHLVLIPFSSSYAVLALMHIWNLWDRDGRLMILTSCLFVATQIANLICLTFSLVHITESVYFNSAFSMCMLTDRHSAGIIWAPGVAFEAVIFSALFWNALSRPRYLEDDFTKILYRDGFAYILVSSLLRLMNLILSFVAPLSLIFLGIFFIWCSTTMTVTRLVLNVAGMAEKRALHMFQIELTRFEYNDEDSEPWS
;
A
#
# COMPACT_ATOMS: atom_id res chain seq x y z
N LEU A 1 12.10 11.40 5.68
CA LEU A 1 11.14 10.48 6.35
C LEU A 1 11.20 9.08 5.77
N MET A 2 10.87 8.86 4.49
CA MET A 2 10.88 7.51 3.90
C MET A 2 12.25 6.81 3.91
N LEU A 3 13.36 7.53 3.63
CA LEU A 3 14.71 6.94 3.74
C LEU A 3 15.08 6.58 5.19
N TYR A 4 14.66 7.40 6.14
CA TYR A 4 14.86 7.12 7.56
C TYR A 4 14.09 5.86 8.00
N ASP A 5 12.84 5.74 7.55
CA ASP A 5 12.05 4.51 7.70
C ASP A 5 12.73 3.28 7.09
N HIS A 6 13.36 3.47 5.93
CA HIS A 6 14.12 2.44 5.23
C HIS A 6 15.22 1.84 6.10
N ILE A 7 16.06 2.72 6.64
CA ILE A 7 17.20 2.35 7.47
C ILE A 7 16.72 1.69 8.75
N LEU A 8 15.68 2.24 9.38
CA LEU A 8 15.18 1.76 10.68
C LEU A 8 14.61 0.34 10.64
N THR A 9 14.08 -0.11 9.50
CA THR A 9 13.47 -1.44 9.38
C THR A 9 14.27 -2.39 8.49
N LEU A 10 15.51 -2.03 8.12
CA LEU A 10 16.35 -2.82 7.24
C LEU A 10 16.72 -4.17 7.87
N ASP A 11 16.96 -4.19 9.19
CA ASP A 11 17.23 -5.42 9.96
C ASP A 11 16.08 -6.44 9.81
N LYS A 12 14.84 -5.96 9.99
CA LYS A 12 13.62 -6.76 9.84
C LYS A 12 13.42 -7.17 8.39
N GLU A 13 13.74 -6.30 7.44
CA GLU A 13 13.62 -6.59 6.02
C GLU A 13 14.54 -7.74 5.61
N VAL A 14 15.81 -7.70 6.00
CA VAL A 14 16.79 -8.76 5.72
C VAL A 14 16.32 -10.09 6.32
N ARG A 15 15.87 -10.06 7.58
CA ARG A 15 15.40 -11.26 8.28
C ARG A 15 14.12 -11.85 7.69
N PHE A 16 13.11 -11.03 7.41
CA PHE A 16 11.76 -11.51 7.08
C PHE A 16 11.45 -11.58 5.59
N ILE A 17 12.10 -10.75 4.77
CA ILE A 17 11.79 -10.64 3.34
C ILE A 17 12.91 -11.27 2.53
N TRP A 18 14.17 -10.92 2.78
CA TRP A 18 15.28 -11.44 1.99
C TRP A 18 15.51 -12.93 2.22
N ALA A 19 15.47 -13.39 3.47
CA ALA A 19 15.60 -14.81 3.81
C ALA A 19 14.40 -15.69 3.42
N ALA A 20 13.22 -15.10 3.20
CA ALA A 20 12.01 -15.84 2.82
C ALA A 20 12.05 -16.31 1.35
N PRO A 21 11.36 -17.41 0.99
CA PRO A 21 11.25 -17.86 -0.40
C PRO A 21 10.56 -16.79 -1.27
N TRP A 22 10.83 -16.84 -2.58
CA TRP A 22 10.20 -15.95 -3.55
C TRP A 22 8.70 -16.23 -3.65
N THR A 23 7.90 -15.24 -3.26
CA THR A 23 6.44 -15.27 -3.28
C THR A 23 5.92 -13.95 -3.84
N LEU A 24 4.67 -13.92 -4.32
CA LEU A 24 4.07 -12.70 -4.85
C LEU A 24 4.09 -11.52 -3.84
N PRO A 25 3.75 -11.68 -2.55
CA PRO A 25 3.87 -10.61 -1.56
C PRO A 25 5.29 -10.08 -1.41
N LYS A 26 6.31 -10.96 -1.43
CA LYS A 26 7.74 -10.56 -1.37
C LYS A 26 8.12 -9.72 -2.59
N THR A 27 7.76 -10.18 -3.79
CA THR A 27 8.06 -9.46 -5.03
C THR A 27 7.41 -8.08 -5.03
N LEU A 28 6.11 -8.01 -4.69
CA LEU A 28 5.38 -6.74 -4.61
C LEU A 28 5.98 -5.81 -3.55
N PHE A 29 6.32 -6.34 -2.37
CA PHE A 29 6.98 -5.59 -1.31
C PHE A 29 8.29 -4.96 -1.81
N LEU A 30 9.19 -5.76 -2.40
CA LEU A 30 10.48 -5.25 -2.88
C LEU A 30 10.30 -4.20 -3.98
N ILE A 31 9.36 -4.43 -4.90
CA ILE A 31 9.03 -3.45 -5.96
C ILE A 31 8.62 -2.12 -5.33
N ILE A 32 7.61 -2.09 -4.46
CA ILE A 32 7.15 -0.81 -3.88
C ILE A 32 8.20 -0.16 -2.99
N ARG A 33 8.98 -0.98 -2.27
CA ARG A 33 9.95 -0.53 -1.27
C ARG A 33 11.11 0.21 -1.94
N TYR A 34 11.64 -0.31 -3.04
CA TYR A 34 12.81 0.27 -3.71
C TYR A 34 12.45 1.23 -4.85
N PHE A 35 11.35 0.97 -5.57
CA PHE A 35 10.99 1.77 -6.73
C PHE A 35 10.62 3.21 -6.35
N VAL A 36 9.81 3.39 -5.31
CA VAL A 36 9.28 4.70 -4.90
C VAL A 36 10.39 5.66 -4.46
N PRO A 37 11.32 5.29 -3.54
CA PRO A 37 12.43 6.18 -3.18
C PRO A 37 13.32 6.48 -4.38
N ALA A 38 13.61 5.48 -5.23
CA ALA A 38 14.41 5.69 -6.43
C ALA A 38 13.74 6.70 -7.38
N PHE A 39 12.44 6.54 -7.63
CA PHE A 39 11.68 7.45 -8.49
C PHE A 39 11.65 8.88 -7.94
N VAL A 40 11.36 9.04 -6.65
CA VAL A 40 11.33 10.34 -5.98
C VAL A 40 12.71 11.00 -6.01
N LEU A 41 13.78 10.24 -5.76
CA LEU A 41 15.15 10.74 -5.78
C LEU A 41 15.57 11.17 -7.18
N ILE A 42 15.28 10.38 -8.21
CA ILE A 42 15.56 10.73 -9.61
C ILE A 42 14.81 12.02 -9.99
N HIS A 43 13.53 12.12 -9.62
CA HIS A 43 12.73 13.31 -9.90
C HIS A 43 13.29 14.56 -9.22
N LEU A 44 13.71 14.43 -7.95
CA LEU A 44 14.31 15.53 -7.18
C LEU A 44 15.67 15.95 -7.75
N CYS A 45 16.56 14.99 -8.05
CA CYS A 45 17.87 15.28 -8.62
C CYS A 45 17.76 16.01 -9.97
N ARG A 46 16.83 15.61 -10.84
CA ARG A 46 16.61 16.30 -12.12
C ARG A 46 16.13 17.73 -11.94
N LYS A 47 15.20 17.96 -10.99
CA LYS A 47 14.74 19.32 -10.64
C LYS A 47 15.89 20.19 -10.14
N LEU A 48 16.77 19.65 -9.31
CA LEU A 48 17.93 20.35 -8.76
C LEU A 48 19.01 20.64 -9.81
N LEU A 49 19.21 19.73 -10.77
CA LEU A 49 20.23 19.84 -11.83
C LEU A 49 19.77 20.65 -13.05
N GLN A 50 18.55 21.19 -13.07
CA GLN A 50 17.98 21.98 -14.18
C GLN A 50 18.03 21.26 -15.55
N ASP A 51 18.02 19.93 -15.58
CA ASP A 51 17.96 19.14 -16.82
C ASP A 51 16.52 19.16 -17.39
N GLN A 52 16.31 20.01 -18.40
CA GLN A 52 15.03 20.27 -19.09
C GLN A 52 14.83 19.37 -20.33
N SER A 53 15.32 18.12 -20.33
CA SER A 53 14.95 17.15 -21.37
C SER A 53 13.46 16.77 -21.23
N THR A 54 12.61 17.48 -21.97
CA THR A 54 11.17 17.70 -21.68
C THR A 54 10.20 16.67 -22.26
N GLU A 55 10.55 15.94 -23.33
CA GLU A 55 9.55 15.13 -24.07
C GLU A 55 9.46 13.66 -23.64
N ILE A 56 10.60 12.99 -23.45
CA ILE A 56 10.62 11.54 -23.18
C ILE A 56 10.12 11.27 -21.75
N VAL A 57 10.55 12.08 -20.78
CA VAL A 57 10.25 11.86 -19.35
C VAL A 57 8.77 12.14 -19.01
N ASN A 58 8.11 13.09 -19.68
CA ASN A 58 6.71 13.39 -19.38
C ASN A 58 5.78 12.22 -19.77
N ARG A 59 6.04 11.57 -20.91
CA ARG A 59 5.31 10.36 -21.34
C ARG A 59 5.69 9.13 -20.52
N THR A 60 6.95 8.97 -20.13
CA THR A 60 7.42 7.83 -19.32
C THR A 60 6.95 7.91 -17.86
N CYS A 61 6.83 9.11 -17.28
CA CYS A 61 6.31 9.29 -15.90
C CYS A 61 4.89 8.74 -15.75
N HIS A 62 3.98 9.10 -16.66
CA HIS A 62 2.57 8.71 -16.54
C HIS A 62 2.36 7.20 -16.75
N LEU A 63 3.00 6.60 -17.75
CA LEU A 63 2.87 5.16 -18.06
C LEU A 63 3.48 4.26 -16.98
N VAL A 64 4.52 4.72 -16.27
CA VAL A 64 5.17 3.98 -15.18
C VAL A 64 4.44 4.18 -13.85
N LEU A 65 3.69 5.25 -13.63
CA LEU A 65 2.98 5.47 -12.35
C LEU A 65 1.79 4.52 -12.13
N ILE A 66 1.08 4.13 -13.19
CA ILE A 66 -0.16 3.34 -13.09
C ILE A 66 0.09 1.89 -12.63
N PRO A 67 1.04 1.12 -13.20
CA PRO A 67 1.28 -0.26 -12.78
C PRO A 67 1.71 -0.36 -11.30
N PHE A 68 2.39 0.66 -10.79
CA PHE A 68 2.92 0.66 -9.42
C PHE A 68 1.89 1.11 -8.38
N SER A 69 0.87 1.89 -8.77
CA SER A 69 -0.29 2.18 -7.93
C SER A 69 -1.09 0.89 -7.63
N SER A 70 -1.17 -0.02 -8.61
CA SER A 70 -1.87 -1.30 -8.47
C SER A 70 -1.20 -2.24 -7.46
N SER A 71 0.13 -2.19 -7.30
CA SER A 71 0.87 -3.04 -6.36
C SER A 71 0.42 -2.87 -4.91
N TYR A 72 0.10 -1.64 -4.48
CA TYR A 72 -0.41 -1.37 -3.14
C TYR A 72 -1.78 -1.98 -2.90
N ALA A 73 -2.67 -1.85 -3.89
CA ALA A 73 -4.02 -2.37 -3.80
C ALA A 73 -4.03 -3.90 -3.76
N VAL A 74 -3.11 -4.57 -4.48
CA VAL A 74 -2.95 -6.02 -4.39
C VAL A 74 -2.46 -6.44 -3.00
N LEU A 75 -1.46 -5.76 -2.44
CA LEU A 75 -1.00 -6.04 -1.07
C LEU A 75 -2.11 -5.80 -0.02
N ALA A 76 -2.90 -4.75 -0.20
CA ALA A 76 -4.07 -4.49 0.65
C ALA A 76 -5.09 -5.64 0.58
N LEU A 77 -5.43 -6.09 -0.62
CA LEU A 77 -6.36 -7.20 -0.83
C LEU A 77 -5.86 -8.50 -0.19
N MET A 78 -4.59 -8.84 -0.38
CA MET A 78 -4.00 -10.03 0.25
C MET A 78 -4.11 -9.99 1.77
N HIS A 79 -3.87 -8.82 2.38
CA HIS A 79 -4.01 -8.65 3.81
C HIS A 79 -5.45 -8.86 4.27
N ILE A 80 -6.41 -8.29 3.53
CA ILE A 80 -7.84 -8.42 3.81
C ILE A 80 -8.31 -9.88 3.66
N TRP A 81 -7.83 -10.60 2.64
CA TRP A 81 -8.16 -12.02 2.48
C TRP A 81 -7.66 -12.87 3.62
N ASN A 82 -6.48 -12.56 4.17
CA ASN A 82 -6.01 -13.22 5.38
C ASN A 82 -6.89 -12.88 6.60
N LEU A 83 -7.45 -11.68 6.67
CA LEU A 83 -8.34 -11.27 7.77
C LEU A 83 -9.73 -11.91 7.73
N TRP A 84 -10.23 -12.22 6.52
CA TRP A 84 -11.47 -12.95 6.30
C TRP A 84 -11.27 -14.47 6.24
N ASP A 85 -10.15 -14.97 6.76
CA ASP A 85 -9.83 -16.40 6.79
C ASP A 85 -9.98 -17.08 5.41
N ARG A 86 -9.72 -16.30 4.35
CA ARG A 86 -9.78 -16.73 2.94
C ARG A 86 -11.13 -17.30 2.51
N ASP A 87 -12.25 -16.73 2.98
CA ASP A 87 -13.57 -17.05 2.42
C ASP A 87 -13.59 -16.78 0.90
N GLY A 88 -13.69 -17.87 0.12
CA GLY A 88 -13.61 -17.83 -1.33
C GLY A 88 -14.66 -16.94 -1.99
N ARG A 89 -15.85 -16.78 -1.38
CA ARG A 89 -16.90 -15.90 -1.93
C ARG A 89 -16.48 -14.44 -1.86
N LEU A 90 -15.97 -14.01 -0.70
CA LEU A 90 -15.47 -12.65 -0.48
C LEU A 90 -14.22 -12.38 -1.31
N MET A 91 -13.34 -13.37 -1.45
CA MET A 91 -12.15 -13.26 -2.31
C MET A 91 -12.52 -13.04 -3.78
N ILE A 92 -13.48 -13.81 -4.32
CA ILE A 92 -13.94 -13.63 -5.71
C ILE A 92 -14.60 -12.26 -5.87
N LEU A 93 -15.51 -11.88 -4.96
CA LEU A 93 -16.21 -10.60 -5.01
C LEU A 93 -15.22 -9.41 -5.01
N THR A 94 -14.27 -9.41 -4.06
CA THR A 94 -13.28 -8.33 -3.93
C THR A 94 -12.27 -8.32 -5.09
N SER A 95 -11.94 -9.49 -5.66
CA SER A 95 -11.13 -9.58 -6.89
C SER A 95 -11.85 -9.00 -8.10
N CYS A 96 -13.14 -9.32 -8.29
CA CYS A 96 -13.94 -8.75 -9.38
C CYS A 96 -14.05 -7.23 -9.24
N LEU A 97 -14.31 -6.74 -8.02
CA LEU A 97 -14.37 -5.30 -7.71
C LEU A 97 -13.03 -4.61 -8.01
N PHE A 98 -11.91 -5.26 -7.67
CA PHE A 98 -10.58 -4.76 -7.97
C PHE A 98 -10.33 -4.65 -9.47
N VAL A 99 -10.66 -5.68 -10.24
CA VAL A 99 -10.51 -5.67 -11.71
C VAL A 99 -11.36 -4.56 -12.33
N ALA A 100 -12.63 -4.42 -11.90
CA ALA A 100 -13.50 -3.32 -12.34
C ALA A 100 -12.89 -1.94 -12.03
N THR A 101 -12.27 -1.80 -10.85
CA THR A 101 -11.58 -0.58 -10.44
C THR A 101 -10.35 -0.30 -11.31
N GLN A 102 -9.56 -1.32 -11.69
CA GLN A 102 -8.42 -1.13 -12.58
C GLN A 102 -8.86 -0.69 -13.98
N ILE A 103 -9.95 -1.26 -14.50
CA ILE A 103 -10.54 -0.85 -15.78
C ILE A 103 -11.00 0.61 -15.70
N ALA A 104 -11.71 0.99 -14.62
CA ALA A 104 -12.15 2.36 -14.41
C ALA A 104 -10.96 3.35 -14.31
N ASN A 105 -9.89 2.98 -13.59
CA ASN A 105 -8.67 3.79 -13.52
C ASN A 105 -8.03 3.99 -14.91
N LEU A 106 -7.98 2.94 -15.73
CA LEU A 106 -7.43 3.04 -17.09
C LEU A 106 -8.28 3.97 -17.98
N ILE A 107 -9.61 3.90 -17.86
CA ILE A 107 -10.53 4.80 -18.57
C ILE A 107 -10.33 6.25 -18.13
N CYS A 108 -10.37 6.50 -16.81
CA CYS A 108 -10.19 7.84 -16.25
C CYS A 108 -8.83 8.44 -16.61
N LEU A 109 -7.76 7.65 -16.55
CA LEU A 109 -6.43 8.07 -16.99
C LEU A 109 -6.43 8.44 -18.48
N THR A 110 -6.98 7.58 -19.34
CA THR A 110 -6.97 7.82 -20.80
C THR A 110 -7.74 9.10 -21.12
N PHE A 111 -8.91 9.28 -20.50
CA PHE A 111 -9.69 10.51 -20.58
C PHE A 111 -8.87 11.72 -20.13
N SER A 112 -8.22 11.62 -18.96
CA SER A 112 -7.39 12.68 -18.40
C SER A 112 -6.25 13.05 -19.34
N LEU A 113 -5.52 12.06 -19.88
CA LEU A 113 -4.38 12.31 -20.77
C LEU A 113 -4.78 13.05 -22.06
N VAL A 114 -5.92 12.67 -22.66
CA VAL A 114 -6.42 13.32 -23.89
C VAL A 114 -6.82 14.78 -23.61
N HIS A 115 -7.54 15.04 -22.51
CA HIS A 115 -8.03 16.38 -22.20
C HIS A 115 -6.96 17.29 -21.57
N ILE A 116 -6.00 16.71 -20.85
CA ILE A 116 -4.86 17.43 -20.26
C ILE A 116 -3.97 18.01 -21.36
N THR A 117 -3.68 17.28 -22.44
CA THR A 117 -2.80 17.78 -23.51
C THR A 117 -3.36 19.01 -24.22
N GLU A 118 -4.68 19.15 -24.28
CA GLU A 118 -5.37 20.32 -24.85
C GLU A 118 -5.48 21.48 -23.85
N SER A 119 -5.29 21.20 -22.56
CA SER A 119 -5.49 22.13 -21.45
C SER A 119 -4.21 22.71 -20.86
N VAL A 120 -3.05 22.56 -21.51
CA VAL A 120 -1.77 23.10 -21.02
C VAL A 120 -1.45 24.44 -21.70
N TYR A 121 -1.16 25.48 -20.92
CA TYR A 121 -0.65 26.76 -21.40
C TYR A 121 0.65 27.15 -20.67
N PHE A 122 1.53 27.89 -21.34
CA PHE A 122 2.76 28.38 -20.73
C PHE A 122 2.48 29.65 -19.92
N ASN A 123 2.82 29.64 -18.63
CA ASN A 123 2.71 30.81 -17.77
C ASN A 123 4.08 31.50 -17.65
N SER A 124 4.17 32.73 -18.18
CA SER A 124 5.40 33.51 -18.23
C SER A 124 5.85 34.01 -16.85
N ALA A 125 4.94 34.24 -15.90
CA ALA A 125 5.29 34.68 -14.55
C ALA A 125 5.97 33.60 -13.71
N PHE A 126 5.71 32.32 -14.01
CA PHE A 126 6.29 31.17 -13.31
C PHE A 126 7.26 30.35 -14.17
N SER A 127 7.49 30.77 -15.42
CA SER A 127 8.32 30.06 -16.41
C SER A 127 8.01 28.56 -16.50
N MET A 128 6.74 28.20 -16.42
CA MET A 128 6.30 26.81 -16.41
C MET A 128 4.97 26.61 -17.11
N CYS A 129 4.76 25.40 -17.63
CA CYS A 129 3.46 24.97 -18.16
C CYS A 129 2.46 24.78 -17.02
N MET A 130 1.30 25.41 -17.14
CA MET A 130 0.17 25.30 -16.22
C MET A 130 -1.03 24.66 -16.91
N LEU A 131 -1.84 23.97 -16.12
CA LEU A 131 -3.04 23.28 -16.57
C LEU A 131 -4.27 24.18 -16.36
N THR A 132 -5.09 24.34 -17.39
CA THR A 132 -6.32 25.15 -17.38
C THR A 132 -7.47 24.40 -16.70
N ASP A 133 -7.63 23.11 -16.99
CA ASP A 133 -8.69 22.29 -16.39
C ASP A 133 -8.14 21.35 -15.30
N ARG A 134 -8.59 21.58 -14.06
CA ARG A 134 -8.21 20.80 -12.87
C ARG A 134 -9.13 19.61 -12.64
N HIS A 135 -10.37 19.67 -13.17
CA HIS A 135 -11.37 18.63 -12.94
C HIS A 135 -10.96 17.32 -13.61
N SER A 136 -10.40 17.41 -14.83
CA SER A 136 -9.84 16.26 -15.54
C SER A 136 -8.70 15.59 -14.78
N ALA A 137 -7.89 16.32 -14.00
CA ALA A 137 -6.81 15.74 -13.20
C ALA A 137 -7.30 15.06 -11.91
N GLY A 138 -8.43 15.49 -11.35
CA GLY A 138 -8.99 14.93 -10.11
C GLY A 138 -9.73 13.60 -10.31
N ILE A 139 -10.35 13.40 -11.49
CA ILE A 139 -11.17 12.22 -11.77
C ILE A 139 -10.38 10.91 -11.71
N ILE A 140 -9.06 10.96 -11.94
CA ILE A 140 -8.17 9.79 -11.91
C ILE A 140 -8.12 9.10 -10.53
N TRP A 141 -8.43 9.83 -9.47
CA TRP A 141 -8.38 9.32 -8.10
C TRP A 141 -9.71 8.69 -7.65
N ALA A 142 -10.81 9.02 -8.31
CA ALA A 142 -12.15 8.65 -7.90
C ALA A 142 -12.37 7.12 -7.84
N PRO A 143 -11.96 6.30 -8.84
CA PRO A 143 -12.18 4.85 -8.76
C PRO A 143 -11.43 4.21 -7.60
N GLY A 144 -10.19 4.66 -7.34
CA GLY A 144 -9.38 4.18 -6.23
C GLY A 144 -9.98 4.51 -4.85
N VAL A 145 -10.53 5.70 -4.68
CA VAL A 145 -11.24 6.10 -3.45
C VAL A 145 -12.51 5.28 -3.27
N ALA A 146 -13.29 5.09 -4.33
CA ALA A 146 -14.51 4.28 -4.27
C ALA A 146 -14.21 2.83 -3.84
N PHE A 147 -13.17 2.22 -4.41
CA PHE A 147 -12.72 0.90 -4.04
C PHE A 147 -12.34 0.81 -2.56
N GLU A 148 -11.50 1.71 -2.07
CA GLU A 148 -11.11 1.70 -0.65
C GLU A 148 -12.28 1.99 0.28
N ALA A 149 -13.22 2.85 -0.09
CA ALA A 149 -14.42 3.11 0.70
C ALA A 149 -15.29 1.85 0.83
N VAL A 150 -15.48 1.08 -0.24
CA VAL A 150 -16.22 -0.19 -0.21
C VAL A 150 -15.51 -1.21 0.69
N ILE A 151 -14.20 -1.35 0.53
CA ILE A 151 -13.38 -2.28 1.30
C ILE A 151 -13.36 -1.91 2.79
N PHE A 152 -13.16 -0.63 3.12
CA PHE A 152 -13.18 -0.13 4.48
C PHE A 152 -14.56 -0.33 5.11
N SER A 153 -15.64 -0.09 4.38
CA SER A 153 -17.01 -0.33 4.87
C SER A 153 -17.25 -1.81 5.14
N ALA A 154 -16.82 -2.69 4.25
CA ALA A 154 -16.93 -4.15 4.44
C ALA A 154 -16.11 -4.64 5.65
N LEU A 155 -14.89 -4.10 5.82
CA LEU A 155 -14.04 -4.38 6.97
C LEU A 155 -14.70 -3.92 8.27
N PHE A 156 -15.21 -2.69 8.29
CA PHE A 156 -15.86 -2.11 9.46
C PHE A 156 -17.11 -2.90 9.83
N TRP A 157 -17.92 -3.28 8.84
CA TRP A 157 -19.09 -4.14 9.05
C TRP A 157 -18.71 -5.50 9.63
N ASN A 158 -17.67 -6.14 9.08
CA ASN A 158 -17.19 -7.42 9.59
C ASN A 158 -16.64 -7.30 11.03
N ALA A 159 -15.95 -6.20 11.36
CA ALA A 159 -15.45 -5.93 12.70
C ALA A 159 -16.58 -5.73 13.73
N LEU A 160 -17.72 -5.19 13.31
CA LEU A 160 -18.92 -5.08 14.15
C LEU A 160 -19.67 -6.42 14.28
N SER A 161 -19.66 -7.24 13.23
CA SER A 161 -20.45 -8.47 13.15
C SER A 161 -19.78 -9.67 13.82
N ARG A 162 -18.45 -9.66 14.02
CA ARG A 162 -17.72 -10.78 14.64
C ARG A 162 -17.76 -10.75 16.18
N PRO A 163 -18.19 -11.85 16.85
CA PRO A 163 -18.14 -11.95 18.30
C PRO A 163 -16.71 -12.09 18.81
N ARG A 164 -16.27 -11.17 19.68
CA ARG A 164 -14.88 -11.04 20.21
C ARG A 164 -14.47 -12.10 21.24
N TYR A 165 -15.27 -13.13 21.47
CA TYR A 165 -15.16 -13.99 22.65
C TYR A 165 -14.07 -15.08 22.56
N LEU A 166 -13.47 -15.29 21.38
CA LEU A 166 -12.55 -16.41 21.12
C LEU A 166 -11.19 -16.00 20.50
N GLU A 167 -10.85 -14.71 20.48
CA GLU A 167 -9.63 -14.26 19.79
C GLU A 167 -8.39 -14.35 20.69
N ASP A 168 -7.38 -15.10 20.21
CA ASP A 168 -6.02 -15.07 20.78
C ASP A 168 -5.39 -13.66 20.64
N ASP A 169 -4.37 -13.37 21.45
CA ASP A 169 -3.74 -12.05 21.44
C ASP A 169 -3.06 -11.71 20.10
N PHE A 170 -2.62 -12.73 19.35
CA PHE A 170 -2.06 -12.57 18.01
C PHE A 170 -3.09 -12.04 17.01
N THR A 171 -4.31 -12.59 17.06
CA THR A 171 -5.45 -12.25 16.21
C THR A 171 -5.87 -10.82 16.48
N LYS A 172 -5.99 -10.43 17.76
CA LYS A 172 -6.29 -9.04 18.15
C LYS A 172 -5.29 -8.04 17.59
N ILE A 173 -3.99 -8.33 17.68
CA ILE A 173 -2.95 -7.44 17.15
C ILE A 173 -3.02 -7.37 15.62
N LEU A 174 -3.25 -8.50 14.95
CA LEU A 174 -3.40 -8.56 13.50
C LEU A 174 -4.61 -7.73 13.03
N TYR A 175 -5.76 -7.84 13.70
CA TYR A 175 -6.95 -7.04 13.42
C TYR A 175 -6.70 -5.55 13.68
N ARG A 176 -6.05 -5.19 14.79
CA ARG A 176 -5.73 -3.80 15.14
C ARG A 176 -4.82 -3.16 14.09
N ASP A 177 -3.72 -3.81 13.77
CA ASP A 177 -2.73 -3.30 12.82
C ASP A 177 -3.30 -3.27 11.39
N GLY A 178 -4.09 -4.27 11.02
CA GLY A 178 -4.81 -4.32 9.75
C GLY A 178 -5.86 -3.24 9.60
N PHE A 179 -6.67 -3.00 10.63
CA PHE A 179 -7.65 -1.91 10.64
C PHE A 179 -6.99 -0.53 10.57
N ALA A 180 -5.94 -0.32 11.37
CA ALA A 180 -5.18 0.93 11.35
C ALA A 180 -4.59 1.20 9.95
N TYR A 181 -4.05 0.16 9.31
CA TYR A 181 -3.55 0.27 7.93
C TYR A 181 -4.64 0.71 6.95
N ILE A 182 -5.80 0.03 6.94
CA ILE A 182 -6.86 0.33 5.98
C ILE A 182 -7.41 1.74 6.22
N LEU A 183 -7.58 2.14 7.50
CA LEU A 183 -7.99 3.48 7.88
C LEU A 183 -7.00 4.55 7.37
N VAL A 184 -5.71 4.38 7.65
CA VAL A 184 -4.68 5.34 7.20
C VAL A 184 -4.62 5.42 5.68
N SER A 185 -4.69 4.27 4.98
CA SER A 185 -4.74 4.24 3.51
C SER A 185 -5.94 5.01 2.96
N SER A 186 -7.14 4.77 3.52
CA SER A 186 -8.37 5.44 3.11
C SER A 186 -8.32 6.95 3.33
N LEU A 187 -7.76 7.40 4.46
CA LEU A 187 -7.55 8.81 4.72
C LEU A 187 -6.55 9.44 3.74
N LEU A 188 -5.42 8.78 3.48
CA LEU A 188 -4.42 9.25 2.52
C LEU A 188 -5.00 9.36 1.10
N ARG A 189 -5.84 8.41 0.67
CA ARG A 189 -6.53 8.49 -0.62
C ARG A 189 -7.58 9.59 -0.68
N LEU A 190 -8.36 9.75 0.39
CA LEU A 190 -9.33 10.84 0.48
C LEU A 190 -8.63 12.20 0.40
N MET A 191 -7.51 12.37 1.11
CA MET A 191 -6.69 13.56 1.01
C MET A 191 -6.20 13.79 -0.43
N ASN A 192 -5.79 12.73 -1.14
CA ASN A 192 -5.35 12.86 -2.54
C ASN A 192 -6.46 13.40 -3.45
N LEU A 193 -7.69 12.88 -3.29
CA LEU A 193 -8.86 13.36 -4.03
C LEU A 193 -9.15 14.83 -3.69
N ILE A 194 -9.19 15.19 -2.41
CA ILE A 194 -9.47 16.58 -1.98
C ILE A 194 -8.40 17.53 -2.53
N LEU A 195 -7.12 17.18 -2.39
CA LEU A 195 -6.02 18.00 -2.90
C LEU A 195 -6.09 18.18 -4.41
N SER A 196 -6.56 17.17 -5.16
CA SER A 196 -6.70 17.27 -6.61
C SER A 196 -7.72 18.32 -7.08
N PHE A 197 -8.71 18.66 -6.23
CA PHE A 197 -9.70 19.70 -6.53
C PHE A 197 -9.38 21.05 -5.91
N VAL A 198 -8.77 21.08 -4.72
CA VAL A 198 -8.61 22.30 -3.92
C VAL A 198 -7.22 22.93 -4.06
N ALA A 199 -6.16 22.12 -4.19
CA ALA A 199 -4.79 22.64 -4.13
C ALA A 199 -4.37 23.32 -5.45
N PRO A 200 -3.52 24.35 -5.39
CA PRO A 200 -2.88 24.87 -6.59
C PRO A 200 -1.95 23.82 -7.20
N LEU A 201 -1.78 23.84 -8.52
CA LEU A 201 -0.99 22.84 -9.27
C LEU A 201 0.43 22.66 -8.73
N SER A 202 1.02 23.72 -8.16
CA SER A 202 2.35 23.68 -7.52
C SER A 202 2.38 22.82 -6.24
N LEU A 203 1.30 22.79 -5.45
CA LEU A 203 1.18 21.98 -4.24
C LEU A 203 0.69 20.56 -4.52
N ILE A 204 -0.04 20.33 -5.61
CA ILE A 204 -0.59 19.01 -5.95
C ILE A 204 0.53 17.97 -6.05
N PHE A 205 1.63 18.27 -6.74
CA PHE A 205 2.75 17.34 -6.86
C PHE A 205 3.42 17.03 -5.52
N LEU A 206 3.60 18.05 -4.67
CA LEU A 206 4.15 17.85 -3.33
C LEU A 206 3.24 16.93 -2.50
N GLY A 207 1.92 17.14 -2.56
CA GLY A 207 0.91 16.31 -1.92
C GLY A 207 0.95 14.87 -2.41
N ILE A 208 0.98 14.67 -3.74
CA ILE A 208 1.06 13.33 -4.35
C ILE A 208 2.31 12.58 -3.88
N PHE A 209 3.49 13.22 -3.92
CA PHE A 209 4.73 12.57 -3.47
C PHE A 209 4.70 12.24 -1.97
N PHE A 210 4.18 13.15 -1.15
CA PHE A 210 4.02 12.91 0.28
C PHE A 210 3.08 11.73 0.56
N ILE A 211 1.92 11.71 -0.09
CA ILE A 211 0.93 10.64 0.04
C ILE A 211 1.53 9.33 -0.43
N TRP A 212 2.22 9.32 -1.57
CA TRP A 212 2.82 8.11 -2.11
C TRP A 212 3.87 7.54 -1.15
N CYS A 213 4.78 8.38 -0.64
CA CYS A 213 5.77 7.97 0.36
C CYS A 213 5.10 7.43 1.63
N SER A 214 4.04 8.09 2.10
CA SER A 214 3.30 7.70 3.32
C SER A 214 2.60 6.36 3.14
N THR A 215 1.95 6.13 1.99
CA THR A 215 1.33 4.85 1.66
C THR A 215 2.38 3.74 1.59
N THR A 216 3.53 3.97 0.95
CA THR A 216 4.63 3.00 0.90
C THR A 216 5.13 2.64 2.29
N MET A 217 5.39 3.63 3.15
CA MET A 217 5.81 3.40 4.52
C MET A 217 4.77 2.59 5.31
N THR A 218 3.49 2.93 5.18
CA THR A 218 2.39 2.26 5.90
C THR A 218 2.28 0.80 5.48
N VAL A 219 2.25 0.52 4.17
CA VAL A 219 2.17 -0.86 3.64
C VAL A 219 3.39 -1.69 4.06
N THR A 220 4.59 -1.12 3.90
CA THR A 220 5.82 -1.88 4.17
C THR A 220 5.98 -2.17 5.65
N ARG A 221 5.62 -1.24 6.54
CA ARG A 221 5.56 -1.50 7.99
C ARG A 221 4.55 -2.56 8.35
N LEU A 222 3.35 -2.54 7.75
CA LEU A 222 2.34 -3.57 8.00
C LEU A 222 2.90 -4.96 7.63
N VAL A 223 3.48 -5.11 6.44
CA VAL A 223 4.04 -6.39 5.98
C VAL A 223 5.13 -6.89 6.92
N LEU A 224 6.07 -6.02 7.33
CA LEU A 224 7.14 -6.38 8.25
C LEU A 224 6.62 -6.72 9.66
N ASN A 225 5.60 -6.00 10.15
CA ASN A 225 4.98 -6.30 11.44
C ASN A 225 4.27 -7.66 11.41
N VAL A 226 3.50 -7.94 10.36
CA VAL A 226 2.82 -9.24 10.18
C VAL A 226 3.83 -10.38 10.11
N ALA A 227 4.93 -10.21 9.36
CA ALA A 227 5.98 -11.23 9.28
C ALA A 227 6.66 -11.47 10.64
N GLY A 228 6.98 -10.40 11.38
CA GLY A 228 7.58 -10.53 12.70
C GLY A 228 6.63 -11.14 13.74
N MET A 229 5.32 -10.90 13.63
CA MET A 229 4.33 -11.57 14.47
C MET A 229 4.22 -13.06 14.15
N ALA A 230 4.26 -13.43 12.87
CA ALA A 230 4.20 -14.83 12.44
C ALA A 230 5.39 -15.63 13.01
N GLU A 231 6.60 -15.04 12.99
CA GLU A 231 7.78 -15.65 13.61
C GLU A 231 7.61 -15.83 15.12
N LYS A 232 7.18 -14.78 15.85
CA LYS A 232 6.94 -14.87 17.30
C LYS A 232 5.94 -15.96 17.66
N ARG A 233 4.86 -16.11 16.86
CA ARG A 233 3.87 -17.16 17.05
C ARG A 233 4.47 -18.55 16.84
N ALA A 234 5.28 -18.73 15.81
CA ALA A 234 5.95 -20.01 15.54
C ALA A 234 6.89 -20.40 16.70
N LEU A 235 7.66 -19.45 17.23
CA LEU A 235 8.53 -19.68 18.39
C LEU A 235 7.75 -20.05 19.65
N HIS A 236 6.64 -19.36 19.92
CA HIS A 236 5.78 -19.66 21.06
C HIS A 236 5.14 -21.05 20.96
N MET A 237 4.67 -21.45 19.78
CA MET A 237 4.13 -22.80 19.54
C MET A 237 5.21 -23.87 19.74
N PHE A 238 6.42 -23.63 19.23
CA PHE A 238 7.54 -24.54 19.41
C PHE A 238 7.93 -24.70 20.90
N GLN A 239 7.93 -23.61 21.67
CA GLN A 239 8.17 -23.67 23.12
C GLN A 239 7.10 -24.51 23.84
N ILE A 240 5.83 -24.36 23.49
CA ILE A 240 4.74 -25.18 24.05
C ILE A 240 4.98 -26.66 23.73
N GLU A 241 5.33 -26.99 22.49
CA GLU A 241 5.62 -28.37 22.10
C GLU A 241 6.79 -28.94 22.91
N LEU A 242 7.90 -28.21 23.05
CA LEU A 242 9.03 -28.63 23.87
C LEU A 242 8.64 -28.91 25.32
N THR A 243 7.90 -27.99 25.97
CA THR A 243 7.44 -28.21 27.36
C THR A 243 6.51 -29.41 27.49
N ARG A 244 5.72 -29.73 26.46
CA ARG A 244 4.87 -30.93 26.44
C ARG A 244 5.70 -32.21 26.28
N PHE A 245 6.78 -32.17 25.49
CA PHE A 245 7.70 -33.30 25.38
C PHE A 245 8.44 -33.56 26.70
N GLU A 246 8.99 -32.52 27.33
CA GLU A 246 9.66 -32.64 28.64
C GLU A 246 8.73 -33.22 29.71
N TYR A 247 7.48 -32.74 29.77
CA TYR A 247 6.47 -33.28 30.71
C TYR A 247 6.15 -34.76 30.45
N ASN A 248 6.02 -35.16 29.18
CA ASN A 248 5.74 -36.57 28.84
C ASN A 248 6.93 -37.49 29.12
N ASP A 249 8.16 -36.99 29.01
CA ASP A 249 9.37 -37.76 29.35
C ASP A 249 9.48 -37.95 30.87
N GLU A 250 9.20 -36.93 31.68
CA GLU A 250 9.15 -37.04 33.16
C GLU A 250 8.08 -38.04 33.64
N ASP A 251 6.89 -38.05 33.03
CA ASP A 251 5.82 -39.00 33.37
C ASP A 251 6.12 -40.44 32.88
N SER A 252 7.10 -40.62 32.01
CA SER A 252 7.52 -41.92 31.47
C SER A 252 8.63 -42.60 32.27
N GLU A 253 9.26 -41.91 33.23
CA GLU A 253 10.19 -42.55 34.15
C GLU A 253 9.42 -43.47 35.13
N PRO A 254 9.68 -44.79 35.13
CA PRO A 254 9.03 -45.69 36.08
C PRO A 254 9.55 -45.35 37.49
N TRP A 255 8.63 -45.13 38.42
CA TRP A 255 8.92 -45.07 39.86
C TRP A 255 9.87 -46.21 40.24
N SER A 256 11.14 -45.87 40.46
CA SER A 256 12.18 -46.81 40.92
C SER A 256 12.26 -46.83 42.44
#